data_AF-A0A2E2C2Y6-F1
#
_entry.id   AF-A0A2E2C2Y6-F1
#
_cell.length_a   1.000
_cell.length_b   1.000
_cell.length_c   1.000
_cell.angle_alpha   90.00
_cell.angle_beta   90.00
_cell.angle_gamma   90.00
#
_symmetry.space_group_name_H-M   'P 1'
#
loop_
_entity.id
_entity.type
_entity.pdbx_description
1 polymer ?
#
loop_
_entity_poly.entity_id
_entity_poly.type
_entity_poly.pdbx_seq_one_letter_code
_entity_poly.pdbx_strand_id
1 'polypeptide(L)'
;MAKTATQKDTRRIQNWAQRQKAKGIKLELQAYPARGCWKKRHNHKIHYFKHPISKVGYEAALLEWVKLKAEIDLDRPNAASYHHHKELFADVQAWYDSHGAETMTEKKNAAQVDKFLVWIDEQLLQPELCDSLPFMLFTSSTKNKEFYAEFIKTDSGHTLFGNLQYLLPAKWQERLNRAQTISDSKRVPQTVGYWCEDFLRLKGAKTQSGQLSKKTLMDSREKLLKFRNWIGDDSLMIDITTETIKNYYMFLLQQPFNNKGNYFNYAKSFIRYCWREDACKLENLPKNIDDRNLSFRATQNKKKKHEIKRDKLWTKEDFKKIFDKNKPLPQRYQCYLMLMLNCGFTQIDLEHLKRDEIDLDTGRIVRVRTKAENYDNPPMVNYKLWDTTIELLKKEMERCKHTDNALCAYRQARIINEHIVIENGKTIIKRNDNLSRNWQDIRAEYGFDGKLLKYIRKTGSTSISMQYSERLEQMYLGQTHVTVSDKHYNIVEGEPHPLLDEAVAWLGKQFGF
;
A
#
# COMPACT_ATOMS: atom_id res chain seq x y z
N MET A 1 -73.54 3.53 -7.47
CA MET A 1 -73.31 2.11 -7.14
C MET A 1 -71.96 1.68 -7.72
N ALA A 2 -70.95 1.45 -6.89
CA ALA A 2 -69.78 0.63 -7.23
C ALA A 2 -69.14 0.17 -5.91
N LYS A 3 -69.26 -1.12 -5.61
CA LYS A 3 -68.73 -1.75 -4.39
C LYS A 3 -67.24 -2.07 -4.60
N THR A 4 -66.38 -1.45 -3.81
CA THR A 4 -64.96 -1.79 -3.69
C THR A 4 -64.81 -3.06 -2.84
N ALA A 5 -64.38 -4.15 -3.47
CA ALA A 5 -64.06 -5.40 -2.80
C ALA A 5 -62.69 -5.28 -2.10
N THR A 6 -62.70 -5.15 -0.78
CA THR A 6 -61.52 -5.30 0.07
C THR A 6 -60.99 -6.75 0.01
N GLN A 7 -59.96 -6.95 -0.80
CA GLN A 7 -59.17 -8.18 -0.80
C GLN A 7 -58.30 -8.20 0.47
N LYS A 8 -58.79 -8.85 1.53
CA LYS A 8 -58.01 -9.16 2.73
C LYS A 8 -56.90 -10.15 2.34
N ASP A 9 -55.77 -9.60 1.92
CA ASP A 9 -54.51 -10.30 1.78
C ASP A 9 -54.09 -10.79 3.18
N THR A 10 -54.52 -12.02 3.51
CA THR A 10 -54.07 -12.74 4.69
C THR A 10 -52.62 -13.12 4.43
N ARG A 11 -51.71 -12.14 4.58
CA ARG A 11 -50.27 -12.37 4.73
C ARG A 11 -50.08 -13.20 5.98
N ARG A 12 -50.26 -14.52 5.84
CA ARG A 12 -49.86 -15.53 6.81
C ARG A 12 -48.44 -15.15 7.19
N ILE A 13 -48.26 -14.75 8.45
CA ILE A 13 -46.98 -14.32 8.99
C ILE A 13 -46.00 -15.46 8.72
N GLN A 14 -45.20 -15.31 7.66
CA GLN A 14 -44.22 -16.32 7.31
C GLN A 14 -43.15 -16.27 8.38
N ASN A 15 -43.04 -17.36 9.13
CA ASN A 15 -42.00 -17.49 10.14
C ASN A 15 -40.62 -17.47 9.46
N TRP A 16 -39.57 -17.18 10.25
CA TRP A 16 -38.25 -16.92 9.68
C TRP A 16 -37.72 -18.10 8.85
N ALA A 17 -38.00 -19.34 9.25
CA ALA A 17 -37.61 -20.55 8.52
C ALA A 17 -38.28 -20.64 7.14
N GLN A 18 -39.56 -20.29 7.02
CA GLN A 18 -40.27 -20.26 5.73
C GLN A 18 -39.66 -19.21 4.78
N ARG A 19 -39.22 -18.07 5.32
CA ARG A 19 -38.52 -17.04 4.53
C ARG A 19 -37.17 -17.52 4.01
N GLN A 20 -36.40 -18.26 4.81
CA GLN A 20 -35.13 -18.84 4.36
C GLN A 20 -35.34 -19.93 3.31
N LYS A 21 -36.37 -20.77 3.49
CA LYS A 21 -36.75 -21.79 2.50
C LYS A 21 -37.16 -21.16 1.16
N ALA A 22 -37.91 -20.07 1.17
CA ALA A 22 -38.27 -19.32 -0.04
C ALA A 22 -37.05 -18.72 -0.76
N LYS A 23 -35.94 -18.50 -0.04
CA LYS A 23 -34.64 -18.06 -0.59
C LYS A 23 -33.73 -19.21 -1.02
N GLY A 24 -34.16 -20.48 -0.90
CA GLY A 24 -33.34 -21.64 -1.24
C GLY A 24 -32.23 -21.97 -0.22
N ILE A 25 -32.25 -21.37 0.97
CA ILE A 25 -31.24 -21.61 2.01
C ILE A 25 -31.63 -22.83 2.84
N LYS A 26 -30.81 -23.88 2.83
CA LYS A 26 -31.00 -25.09 3.64
C LYS A 26 -30.55 -24.83 5.08
N LEU A 27 -31.49 -24.91 6.03
CA LEU A 27 -31.19 -24.76 7.45
C LEU A 27 -30.80 -26.12 8.07
N GLU A 28 -29.87 -26.09 9.03
CA GLU A 28 -29.38 -27.27 9.74
C GLU A 28 -30.46 -27.86 10.64
N LEU A 29 -31.26 -27.00 11.29
CA LEU A 29 -32.42 -27.35 12.11
C LEU A 29 -33.72 -27.11 11.35
N GLN A 30 -34.71 -27.96 11.56
CA GLN A 30 -36.04 -27.83 10.97
C GLN A 30 -36.97 -27.10 11.94
N ALA A 31 -37.67 -26.06 11.47
CA ALA A 31 -38.71 -25.42 12.29
C ALA A 31 -39.90 -26.35 12.54
N TYR A 32 -40.44 -26.31 13.75
CA TYR A 32 -41.63 -27.08 14.16
C TYR A 32 -42.73 -26.13 14.67
N PRO A 33 -43.53 -25.53 13.77
CA PRO A 33 -44.50 -24.48 14.10
C PRO A 33 -45.53 -24.89 15.15
N ALA A 34 -45.95 -26.15 15.18
CA ALA A 34 -46.94 -26.66 16.13
C ALA A 34 -46.54 -26.49 17.61
N ARG A 35 -45.22 -26.43 17.90
CA ARG A 35 -44.69 -26.18 19.26
C ARG A 35 -43.88 -24.89 19.36
N GLY A 36 -43.88 -24.07 18.31
CA GLY A 36 -43.12 -22.82 18.26
C GLY A 36 -41.61 -22.99 18.46
N CYS A 37 -41.04 -24.15 18.11
CA CYS A 37 -39.66 -24.53 18.45
C CYS A 37 -38.87 -25.06 17.24
N TRP A 38 -37.60 -25.41 17.44
CA TRP A 38 -36.74 -26.05 16.42
C TRP A 38 -36.59 -27.54 16.71
N LYS A 39 -36.35 -28.36 15.68
CA LYS A 39 -36.08 -29.79 15.82
C LYS A 39 -34.98 -30.30 14.89
N LYS A 40 -34.29 -31.36 15.30
CA LYS A 40 -33.33 -32.11 14.49
C LYS A 40 -33.53 -33.59 14.71
N ARG A 41 -33.50 -34.38 13.63
CA ARG A 41 -33.45 -35.84 13.72
C ARG A 41 -32.00 -36.28 13.66
N HIS A 42 -31.57 -37.07 14.63
CA HIS A 42 -30.23 -37.63 14.72
C HIS A 42 -30.31 -38.99 15.40
N ASN A 43 -29.63 -40.02 14.86
CA ASN A 43 -29.66 -41.41 15.35
C ASN A 43 -31.08 -41.93 15.66
N HIS A 44 -31.99 -41.79 14.70
CA HIS A 44 -33.42 -42.15 14.79
C HIS A 44 -34.25 -41.41 15.86
N LYS A 45 -33.63 -40.65 16.76
CA LYS A 45 -34.28 -39.81 17.78
C LYS A 45 -34.52 -38.39 17.24
N ILE A 46 -35.60 -37.74 17.69
CA ILE A 46 -35.92 -36.35 17.37
C ILE A 46 -35.64 -35.50 18.60
N HIS A 47 -34.72 -34.54 18.48
CA HIS A 47 -34.39 -33.58 19.51
C HIS A 47 -35.14 -32.27 19.23
N TYR A 48 -35.72 -31.68 20.28
CA TYR A 48 -36.49 -30.44 20.20
C TYR A 48 -35.79 -29.36 21.04
N PHE A 49 -35.56 -28.19 20.44
CA PHE A 49 -34.90 -27.05 21.07
C PHE A 49 -35.93 -25.95 21.28
N LYS A 50 -36.22 -25.60 22.54
CA LYS A 50 -37.31 -24.69 22.95
C LYS A 50 -36.98 -23.20 22.73
N HIS A 51 -36.49 -22.86 21.54
CA HIS A 51 -36.22 -21.48 21.13
C HIS A 51 -37.25 -21.01 20.09
N PRO A 52 -37.64 -19.72 20.06
CA PRO A 52 -38.62 -19.21 19.12
C PRO A 52 -38.18 -19.37 17.65
N ILE A 53 -39.13 -19.50 16.72
CA ILE A 53 -38.86 -19.63 15.26
C ILE A 53 -38.52 -18.25 14.65
N SER A 54 -37.49 -17.62 15.20
CA SER A 54 -36.88 -16.36 14.79
C SER A 54 -35.39 -16.58 14.45
N LYS A 55 -34.72 -15.56 13.90
CA LYS A 55 -33.27 -15.63 13.62
C LYS A 55 -32.47 -15.90 14.91
N VAL A 56 -32.73 -15.11 15.95
CA VAL A 56 -32.06 -15.22 17.25
C VAL A 56 -32.32 -16.59 17.88
N GLY A 57 -33.56 -17.08 17.80
CA GLY A 57 -33.89 -18.40 18.32
C GLY A 57 -33.27 -19.56 17.53
N TYR A 58 -33.03 -19.39 16.22
CA TYR A 58 -32.27 -20.37 15.43
C TYR A 58 -30.81 -20.45 15.87
N GLU A 59 -30.15 -19.31 16.07
CA GLU A 59 -28.76 -19.23 16.51
C GLU A 59 -28.59 -19.88 17.90
N ALA A 60 -29.49 -19.60 18.83
CA ALA A 60 -29.50 -20.23 20.16
C ALA A 60 -29.76 -21.74 20.09
N ALA A 61 -30.72 -22.18 19.27
CA ALA A 61 -31.00 -23.61 19.06
C ALA A 61 -29.83 -24.34 18.40
N LEU A 62 -29.09 -23.68 17.50
CA LEU A 62 -27.92 -24.26 16.86
C LEU A 62 -26.78 -24.45 17.86
N LEU A 63 -26.55 -23.48 18.75
CA LEU A 63 -25.56 -23.60 19.81
C LEU A 63 -25.91 -24.74 20.77
N GLU A 64 -27.17 -24.85 21.19
CA GLU A 64 -27.65 -25.96 22.03
C GLU A 64 -27.53 -27.30 21.31
N TRP A 65 -27.83 -27.34 20.01
CA TRP A 65 -27.63 -28.54 19.19
C TRP A 65 -26.16 -28.94 19.11
N VAL A 66 -25.23 -28.00 18.94
CA VAL A 66 -23.79 -28.31 18.90
C VAL A 66 -23.33 -28.92 20.22
N LYS A 67 -23.79 -28.40 21.36
CA LYS A 67 -23.48 -28.95 22.69
C LYS A 67 -24.06 -30.34 22.88
N LEU A 68 -25.35 -30.51 22.58
CA LEU A 68 -26.04 -31.79 22.70
C LEU A 68 -25.47 -32.83 21.73
N LYS A 69 -25.11 -32.41 20.51
CA LYS A 69 -24.45 -33.26 19.53
C LYS A 69 -23.06 -33.65 20.03
N ALA A 70 -22.29 -32.72 20.58
CA ALA A 70 -21.02 -33.04 21.21
C ALA A 70 -21.19 -34.00 22.39
N GLU A 71 -22.22 -33.84 23.23
CA GLU A 71 -22.55 -34.79 24.31
C GLU A 71 -22.94 -36.18 23.76
N ILE A 72 -23.79 -36.25 22.73
CA ILE A 72 -24.18 -37.50 22.07
C ILE A 72 -22.99 -38.18 21.37
N ASP A 73 -22.13 -37.38 20.73
CA ASP A 73 -20.92 -37.84 20.07
C ASP A 73 -19.84 -38.24 21.11
N LEU A 74 -19.81 -37.59 22.28
CA LEU A 74 -18.96 -37.92 23.45
C LEU A 74 -19.48 -39.14 24.24
N ASP A 75 -20.79 -39.44 24.16
CA ASP A 75 -21.41 -40.64 24.76
C ASP A 75 -21.02 -41.92 24.00
N ARG A 76 -20.28 -41.77 22.89
CA ARG A 76 -19.59 -42.88 22.24
C ARG A 76 -18.22 -43.01 22.90
N PRO A 77 -18.02 -43.96 23.82
CA PRO A 77 -16.69 -44.22 24.36
C PRO A 77 -15.74 -44.36 23.16
N ASN A 78 -14.59 -43.70 23.23
CA ASN A 78 -13.49 -43.73 22.25
C ASN A 78 -13.58 -42.81 21.00
N ALA A 79 -14.68 -42.07 20.78
CA ALA A 79 -14.75 -41.13 19.65
C ALA A 79 -13.65 -40.05 19.71
N ALA A 80 -13.35 -39.54 20.92
CA ALA A 80 -12.27 -38.59 21.15
C ALA A 80 -10.91 -39.15 20.70
N SER A 81 -10.63 -40.42 20.96
CA SER A 81 -9.39 -41.07 20.52
C SER A 81 -9.31 -41.15 18.99
N TYR A 82 -10.40 -41.48 18.31
CA TYR A 82 -10.42 -41.60 16.85
C TYR A 82 -10.23 -40.22 16.18
N HIS A 83 -10.86 -39.18 16.73
CA HIS A 83 -10.65 -37.80 16.29
C HIS A 83 -9.19 -37.35 16.49
N HIS A 84 -8.59 -37.67 17.63
CA HIS A 84 -7.18 -37.36 17.88
C HIS A 84 -6.25 -38.00 16.84
N HIS A 85 -6.45 -39.28 16.53
CA HIS A 85 -5.65 -39.94 15.49
C HIS A 85 -5.92 -39.32 14.11
N LYS A 86 -7.17 -38.98 13.81
CA LYS A 86 -7.50 -38.30 12.55
C LYS A 86 -6.71 -37.01 12.39
N GLU A 87 -6.61 -36.19 13.44
CA GLU A 87 -5.83 -34.95 13.43
C GLU A 87 -4.33 -35.23 13.20
N LEU A 88 -3.75 -36.18 13.93
CA LEU A 88 -2.34 -36.56 13.76
C LEU A 88 -2.01 -36.98 12.31
N PHE A 89 -2.85 -37.81 11.70
CA PHE A 89 -2.63 -38.27 10.32
C PHE A 89 -3.01 -37.22 9.28
N ALA A 90 -3.91 -36.29 9.59
CA ALA A 90 -4.19 -35.13 8.75
C ALA A 90 -2.98 -34.17 8.69
N ASP A 91 -2.29 -33.98 9.81
CA ASP A 91 -1.04 -33.20 9.84
C ASP A 91 0.06 -33.86 9.00
N VAL A 92 0.17 -35.19 9.05
CA VAL A 92 1.08 -35.97 8.19
C VAL A 92 0.74 -35.79 6.71
N GLN A 93 -0.55 -35.84 6.35
CA GLN A 93 -0.99 -35.63 4.98
C GLN A 93 -0.69 -34.20 4.50
N ALA A 94 -1.00 -33.20 5.32
CA ALA A 94 -0.70 -31.80 5.01
C ALA A 94 0.81 -31.55 4.84
N TRP A 95 1.63 -32.27 5.60
CA TRP A 95 3.09 -32.25 5.42
C TRP A 95 3.49 -32.79 4.04
N TYR A 96 2.94 -33.93 3.62
CA TYR A 96 3.20 -34.49 2.28
C TYR A 96 2.74 -33.58 1.15
N ASP A 97 1.58 -32.94 1.29
CA ASP A 97 1.05 -32.02 0.27
C ASP A 97 1.94 -30.78 0.10
N SER A 98 2.55 -30.31 1.20
CA SER A 98 3.38 -29.11 1.21
C SER A 98 4.85 -29.35 0.83
N HIS A 99 5.41 -30.51 1.20
CA HIS A 99 6.84 -30.82 0.99
C HIS A 99 7.07 -31.80 -0.17
N GLY A 100 6.02 -32.44 -0.65
CA GLY A 100 6.10 -33.51 -1.65
C GLY A 100 6.58 -34.84 -1.04
N ALA A 101 6.50 -35.89 -1.85
CA ALA A 101 7.05 -37.21 -1.55
C ALA A 101 8.15 -37.53 -2.57
N GLU A 102 9.41 -37.53 -2.12
CA GLU A 102 10.58 -37.64 -2.99
C GLU A 102 10.77 -39.08 -3.48
N THR A 103 10.56 -40.04 -2.58
CA THR A 103 10.75 -41.47 -2.86
C THR A 103 9.45 -42.17 -3.27
N MET A 104 9.56 -43.25 -4.04
CA MET A 104 8.39 -44.08 -4.37
C MET A 104 7.72 -44.66 -3.12
N THR A 105 8.49 -44.95 -2.07
CA THR A 105 7.97 -45.41 -0.77
C THR A 105 7.14 -44.32 -0.09
N GLU A 106 7.64 -43.08 -0.06
CA GLU A 106 6.89 -41.95 0.52
C GLU A 106 5.62 -41.63 -0.27
N LYS A 107 5.64 -41.74 -1.61
CA LYS A 107 4.43 -41.56 -2.42
C LYS A 107 3.35 -42.59 -2.09
N LYS A 108 3.78 -43.84 -1.87
CA LYS A 108 2.87 -44.91 -1.41
C LYS A 108 2.35 -44.64 0.00
N ASN A 109 3.21 -44.21 0.92
CA ASN A 109 2.82 -43.85 2.28
C ASN A 109 1.80 -42.71 2.29
N ALA A 110 2.03 -41.62 1.54
CA ALA A 110 1.09 -40.52 1.41
C ALA A 110 -0.29 -40.99 0.90
N ALA A 111 -0.31 -41.78 -0.18
CA ALA A 111 -1.55 -42.36 -0.70
C ALA A 111 -2.24 -43.33 0.28
N GLN A 112 -1.48 -43.96 1.18
CA GLN A 112 -2.03 -44.83 2.23
C GLN A 112 -2.54 -44.03 3.42
N VAL A 113 -1.91 -42.90 3.78
CA VAL A 113 -2.41 -41.96 4.81
C VAL A 113 -3.76 -41.38 4.40
N ASP A 114 -3.90 -40.93 3.16
CA ASP A 114 -5.18 -40.45 2.62
C ASP A 114 -6.29 -41.52 2.73
N LYS A 115 -6.00 -42.76 2.31
CA LYS A 115 -6.91 -43.90 2.48
C LYS A 115 -7.21 -44.21 3.95
N PHE A 116 -6.23 -44.03 4.84
CA PHE A 116 -6.40 -44.24 6.26
C PHE A 116 -7.34 -43.19 6.87
N LEU A 117 -7.23 -41.92 6.46
CA LEU A 117 -8.15 -40.86 6.88
C LEU A 117 -9.59 -41.15 6.45
N VAL A 118 -9.79 -41.61 5.22
CA VAL A 118 -11.11 -42.05 4.73
C VAL A 118 -11.65 -43.22 5.57
N TRP A 119 -10.79 -44.20 5.88
CA TRP A 119 -11.17 -45.33 6.73
C TRP A 119 -11.56 -44.90 8.15
N ILE A 120 -10.85 -43.94 8.77
CA ILE A 120 -11.23 -43.39 10.07
C ILE A 120 -12.61 -42.74 10.00
N ASP A 121 -12.90 -41.99 8.94
CA ASP A 121 -14.22 -41.38 8.74
C ASP A 121 -15.33 -42.42 8.62
N GLU A 122 -15.08 -43.53 7.92
CA GLU A 122 -16.01 -44.66 7.86
C GLU A 122 -16.24 -45.32 9.23
N GLN A 123 -15.20 -45.42 10.07
CA GLN A 123 -15.34 -45.93 11.44
C GLN A 123 -16.15 -44.98 12.32
N LEU A 124 -15.89 -43.68 12.22
CA LEU A 124 -16.64 -42.65 12.96
C LEU A 124 -18.14 -42.63 12.59
N LEU A 125 -18.51 -43.12 11.39
CA LEU A 125 -19.90 -43.25 10.96
C LEU A 125 -20.64 -44.49 11.52
N GLN A 126 -19.95 -45.48 12.09
CA GLN A 126 -20.60 -46.63 12.72
C GLN A 126 -21.48 -46.17 13.90
N PRO A 127 -22.45 -46.96 14.40
CA PRO A 127 -23.20 -46.60 15.60
C PRO A 127 -22.42 -46.83 16.90
N GLU A 128 -21.57 -47.86 16.94
CA GLU A 128 -20.72 -48.23 18.09
C GLU A 128 -19.24 -48.16 17.67
N LEU A 129 -18.37 -47.58 18.52
CA LEU A 129 -16.92 -47.58 18.28
C LEU A 129 -16.26 -48.62 19.18
N CYS A 130 -15.36 -49.40 18.62
CA CYS A 130 -14.55 -50.32 19.39
C CYS A 130 -13.53 -49.56 20.26
N ASP A 131 -13.33 -50.02 21.49
CA ASP A 131 -12.34 -49.49 22.45
C ASP A 131 -10.94 -49.38 21.87
N SER A 132 -10.54 -50.41 21.15
CA SER A 132 -9.35 -50.36 20.33
C SER A 132 -9.50 -51.26 19.12
N LEU A 133 -8.93 -50.84 18.00
CA LEU A 133 -8.83 -51.63 16.79
C LEU A 133 -7.37 -51.91 16.50
N PRO A 134 -6.96 -53.16 16.25
CA PRO A 134 -5.63 -53.40 15.72
C PRO A 134 -5.48 -52.62 14.41
N PHE A 135 -4.38 -51.87 14.26
CA PHE A 135 -4.10 -51.24 12.97
C PHE A 135 -3.97 -52.27 11.82
N MET A 136 -3.76 -53.55 12.18
CA MET A 136 -3.84 -54.70 11.28
C MET A 136 -5.17 -54.80 10.53
N LEU A 137 -6.27 -54.26 11.05
CA LEU A 137 -7.54 -54.26 10.32
C LEU A 137 -7.46 -53.42 9.03
N PHE A 138 -6.79 -52.26 9.09
CA PHE A 138 -6.51 -51.45 7.90
C PHE A 138 -5.36 -52.04 7.06
N THR A 139 -4.36 -52.64 7.70
CA THR A 139 -3.12 -53.10 7.04
C THR A 139 -3.10 -54.59 6.64
N SER A 140 -4.19 -55.31 6.84
CA SER A 140 -4.33 -56.75 6.57
C SER A 140 -4.10 -57.11 5.09
N SER A 141 -4.31 -56.16 4.19
CA SER A 141 -3.98 -56.31 2.77
C SER A 141 -2.47 -56.20 2.56
N THR A 142 -1.90 -57.12 1.78
CA THR A 142 -0.49 -57.05 1.33
C THR A 142 -0.13 -55.74 0.62
N LYS A 143 -1.14 -54.94 0.23
CA LYS A 143 -1.03 -53.63 -0.40
C LYS A 143 -0.74 -52.46 0.56
N ASN A 144 -0.77 -52.69 1.88
CA ASN A 144 -0.56 -51.66 2.92
C ASN A 144 0.67 -51.91 3.81
N LYS A 145 1.63 -52.70 3.32
CA LYS A 145 2.83 -53.08 4.08
C LYS A 145 3.73 -51.88 4.40
N GLU A 146 3.80 -50.91 3.51
CA GLU A 146 4.62 -49.70 3.70
C GLU A 146 4.05 -48.81 4.82
N PHE A 147 2.74 -48.57 4.86
CA PHE A 147 2.05 -47.90 5.97
C PHE A 147 2.33 -48.58 7.31
N TYR A 148 2.24 -49.92 7.34
CA TYR A 148 2.51 -50.68 8.55
C TYR A 148 3.96 -50.52 9.02
N ALA A 149 4.91 -50.62 8.10
CA ALA A 149 6.33 -50.44 8.41
C ALA A 149 6.64 -49.02 8.91
N GLU A 150 5.99 -48.00 8.32
CA GLU A 150 6.25 -46.60 8.65
C GLU A 150 5.60 -46.17 9.97
N PHE A 151 4.31 -46.47 10.19
CA PHE A 151 3.54 -45.90 11.29
C PHE A 151 3.34 -46.83 12.48
N ILE A 152 3.42 -48.16 12.29
CA ILE A 152 2.97 -49.13 13.31
C ILE A 152 4.12 -49.97 13.84
N LYS A 153 5.08 -50.34 13.00
CA LYS A 153 6.23 -51.20 13.39
C LYS A 153 7.33 -50.45 14.17
N THR A 154 7.01 -49.32 14.79
CA THR A 154 8.00 -48.49 15.47
C THR A 154 8.08 -48.82 16.97
N ASP A 155 9.15 -48.39 17.63
CA ASP A 155 9.52 -48.75 19.00
C ASP A 155 8.49 -48.38 20.08
N SER A 156 7.38 -47.73 19.72
CA SER A 156 6.31 -47.35 20.64
C SER A 156 5.50 -48.53 21.17
N GLY A 157 5.58 -49.71 20.54
CA GLY A 157 4.90 -50.93 20.99
C GLY A 157 3.37 -50.89 20.93
N HIS A 158 2.78 -49.79 20.44
CA HIS A 158 1.33 -49.60 20.34
C HIS A 158 0.82 -50.11 18.99
N THR A 159 0.27 -51.33 18.98
CA THR A 159 -0.35 -51.94 17.78
C THR A 159 -1.84 -51.63 17.64
N LEU A 160 -2.39 -50.83 18.56
CA LEU A 160 -3.82 -50.60 18.72
C LEU A 160 -4.17 -49.13 18.44
N PHE A 161 -5.05 -48.92 17.47
CA PHE A 161 -5.74 -47.68 17.16
C PHE A 161 -6.85 -47.43 18.19
N GLY A 162 -7.09 -46.17 18.58
CA GLY A 162 -8.09 -45.80 19.59
C GLY A 162 -7.52 -45.56 21.00
N ASN A 163 -6.22 -45.74 21.21
CA ASN A 163 -5.54 -45.36 22.45
C ASN A 163 -4.98 -43.94 22.37
N LEU A 164 -5.38 -43.03 23.28
CA LEU A 164 -4.86 -41.66 23.36
C LEU A 164 -3.34 -41.57 23.61
N GLN A 165 -2.71 -42.67 24.02
CA GLN A 165 -1.26 -42.76 24.20
C GLN A 165 -0.49 -43.04 22.91
N TYR A 166 -1.17 -43.34 21.79
CA TYR A 166 -0.49 -43.51 20.52
C TYR A 166 0.19 -42.20 20.10
N LEU A 167 1.49 -42.28 19.86
CA LEU A 167 2.27 -41.19 19.28
C LEU A 167 2.73 -41.61 17.89
N LEU A 168 2.79 -40.65 16.97
CA LEU A 168 3.42 -40.86 15.67
C LEU A 168 4.88 -41.33 15.84
N PRO A 169 5.45 -42.06 14.87
CA PRO A 169 6.88 -42.37 14.85
C PRO A 169 7.75 -41.14 15.12
N ALA A 170 8.89 -41.30 15.81
CA ALA A 170 9.81 -40.20 16.14
C ALA A 170 10.19 -39.34 14.93
N LYS A 171 10.41 -39.98 13.77
CA LYS A 171 10.64 -39.31 12.47
C LYS A 171 9.53 -38.34 12.10
N TRP A 172 8.26 -38.71 12.30
CA TRP A 172 7.11 -37.87 11.98
C TRP A 172 6.89 -36.77 13.01
N GLN A 173 7.10 -37.07 14.30
CA GLN A 173 7.12 -36.04 15.33
C GLN A 173 8.18 -34.97 15.02
N GLU A 174 9.38 -35.37 14.61
CA GLU A 174 10.43 -34.45 14.20
C GLU A 174 10.07 -33.65 12.95
N ARG A 175 9.53 -34.29 11.91
CA ARG A 175 9.09 -33.62 10.67
C ARG A 175 8.01 -32.57 10.95
N LEU A 176 7.01 -32.91 11.75
CA LEU A 176 5.92 -32.00 12.14
C LEU A 176 6.44 -30.88 13.05
N ASN A 177 7.30 -31.18 14.02
CA ASN A 177 7.93 -30.18 14.88
C ASN A 177 8.82 -29.21 14.09
N ARG A 178 9.59 -29.69 13.11
CA ARG A 178 10.37 -28.83 12.21
C ARG A 178 9.46 -27.97 11.34
N ALA A 179 8.41 -28.54 10.75
CA ALA A 179 7.44 -27.79 9.97
C ALA A 179 6.73 -26.71 10.82
N GLN A 180 6.37 -27.06 12.05
CA GLN A 180 5.77 -26.14 13.02
C GLN A 180 6.76 -25.05 13.46
N THR A 181 8.01 -25.40 13.75
CA THR A 181 9.06 -24.44 14.14
C THR A 181 9.41 -23.51 12.98
N ILE A 182 9.48 -24.02 11.75
CA ILE A 182 9.67 -23.20 10.53
C ILE A 182 8.46 -22.30 10.30
N SER A 183 7.24 -22.81 10.51
CA SER A 183 6.00 -22.03 10.44
C SER A 183 5.99 -20.91 11.49
N ASP A 184 6.34 -21.21 12.74
CA ASP A 184 6.30 -20.25 13.86
C ASP A 184 7.46 -19.26 13.82
N SER A 185 8.67 -19.67 13.42
CA SER A 185 9.81 -18.76 13.22
C SER A 185 9.63 -17.83 12.01
N LYS A 186 8.81 -18.22 11.02
CA LYS A 186 8.47 -17.38 9.86
C LYS A 186 7.17 -16.59 10.03
N ARG A 187 6.39 -16.82 11.10
CA ARG A 187 5.13 -16.09 11.34
C ARG A 187 5.44 -14.66 11.76
N VAL A 188 5.60 -13.81 10.75
CA VAL A 188 5.63 -12.37 10.95
C VAL A 188 4.29 -11.88 11.49
N PRO A 189 4.28 -10.85 12.35
CA PRO A 189 3.04 -10.26 12.84
C PRO A 189 2.12 -9.84 11.69
N GLN A 190 0.84 -10.19 11.79
CA GLN A 190 -0.16 -9.91 10.76
C GLN A 190 -0.89 -8.59 11.01
N THR A 191 -0.22 -7.63 11.67
CA THR A 191 -0.79 -6.34 12.02
C THR A 191 -0.42 -5.27 11.00
N VAL A 192 -1.28 -4.27 10.82
CA VAL A 192 -1.02 -3.13 9.94
C VAL A 192 0.25 -2.40 10.33
N GLY A 193 0.51 -2.25 11.63
CA GLY A 193 1.71 -1.60 12.15
C GLY A 193 3.00 -2.26 11.66
N TYR A 194 3.09 -3.60 11.75
CA TYR A 194 4.25 -4.36 11.28
C TYR A 194 4.47 -4.17 9.77
N TRP A 195 3.43 -4.41 8.98
CA TRP A 195 3.53 -4.35 7.51
C TRP A 195 3.79 -2.94 6.99
N CYS A 196 3.31 -1.90 7.66
CA CYS A 196 3.64 -0.52 7.31
C CYS A 196 5.14 -0.23 7.51
N GLU A 197 5.73 -0.68 8.62
CA GLU A 197 7.17 -0.52 8.86
C GLU A 197 8.00 -1.33 7.87
N ASP A 198 7.56 -2.55 7.55
CA ASP A 198 8.19 -3.39 6.54
C ASP A 198 8.18 -2.74 5.13
N PHE A 199 7.03 -2.22 4.71
CA PHE A 199 6.89 -1.45 3.46
C PHE A 199 7.79 -0.21 3.44
N LEU A 200 7.86 0.53 4.56
CA LEU A 200 8.73 1.69 4.69
C LEU A 200 10.22 1.31 4.73
N ARG A 201 10.57 0.12 5.25
CA ARG A 201 11.94 -0.42 5.22
C ARG A 201 12.37 -0.71 3.79
N LEU A 202 11.53 -1.37 2.99
CA LEU A 202 11.78 -1.59 1.56
C LEU A 202 11.97 -0.26 0.80
N LYS A 203 11.09 0.72 1.05
CA LYS A 203 11.24 2.07 0.48
C LYS A 203 12.52 2.75 0.95
N GLY A 204 12.91 2.55 2.21
CA GLY A 204 14.17 3.01 2.79
C GLY A 204 15.40 2.43 2.07
N ALA A 205 15.43 1.11 1.86
CA ALA A 205 16.48 0.43 1.11
C ALA A 205 16.58 0.96 -0.33
N LYS A 206 15.45 1.15 -1.02
CA LYS A 206 15.42 1.76 -2.37
C LYS A 206 15.94 3.20 -2.38
N THR A 207 15.72 3.97 -1.31
CA THR A 207 16.27 5.32 -1.19
C THR A 207 17.77 5.30 -0.92
N GLN A 208 18.25 4.38 -0.08
CA GLN A 208 19.70 4.20 0.16
C GLN A 208 20.43 3.77 -1.12
N SER A 209 19.80 2.94 -1.95
CA SER A 209 20.35 2.50 -3.24
C SER A 209 20.16 3.50 -4.38
N GLY A 210 19.63 4.71 -4.12
CA GLY A 210 19.39 5.74 -5.14
C GLY A 210 18.20 5.49 -6.07
N GLN A 211 17.50 4.36 -5.98
CA GLN A 211 16.33 4.03 -6.82
C GLN A 211 15.07 4.85 -6.48
N LEU A 212 15.04 5.46 -5.29
CA LEU A 212 13.90 6.25 -4.82
C LEU A 212 14.37 7.56 -4.19
N SER A 213 13.81 8.69 -4.64
CA SER A 213 14.17 9.99 -4.06
C SER A 213 13.89 10.06 -2.55
N LYS A 214 14.77 10.76 -1.81
CA LYS A 214 14.62 11.05 -0.38
C LYS A 214 13.23 11.63 -0.07
N LYS A 215 12.79 12.61 -0.87
CA LYS A 215 11.46 13.22 -0.72
C LYS A 215 10.32 12.20 -0.82
N THR A 216 10.43 11.22 -1.72
CA THR A 216 9.37 10.21 -1.89
C THR A 216 9.25 9.31 -0.67
N LEU A 217 10.35 8.95 0.00
CA LEU A 217 10.30 8.20 1.27
C LEU A 217 9.67 9.03 2.41
N MET A 218 10.04 10.31 2.53
CA MET A 218 9.39 11.22 3.50
C MET A 218 7.88 11.29 3.28
N ASP A 219 7.47 11.56 2.04
CA ASP A 219 6.06 11.61 1.63
C ASP A 219 5.35 10.27 1.89
N SER A 220 6.03 9.13 1.70
CA SER A 220 5.49 7.80 1.98
C SER A 220 5.19 7.63 3.47
N ARG A 221 6.15 7.99 4.33
CA ARG A 221 6.01 7.89 5.78
C ARG A 221 4.89 8.79 6.31
N GLU A 222 4.88 10.07 5.93
CA GLU A 222 3.85 11.04 6.37
C GLU A 222 2.44 10.57 5.97
N LYS A 223 2.27 10.16 4.70
CA LYS A 223 0.95 9.81 4.17
C LYS A 223 0.45 8.46 4.68
N LEU A 224 1.33 7.48 4.80
CA LEU A 224 0.97 6.17 5.34
C LEU A 224 0.65 6.25 6.84
N LEU A 225 1.34 7.10 7.60
CA LEU A 225 1.05 7.33 9.02
C LEU A 225 -0.42 7.76 9.23
N LYS A 226 -1.00 8.54 8.32
CA LYS A 226 -2.42 8.93 8.41
C LYS A 226 -3.38 7.75 8.24
N PHE A 227 -3.04 6.78 7.38
CA PHE A 227 -3.82 5.56 7.22
C PHE A 227 -3.68 4.66 8.45
N ARG A 228 -2.43 4.44 8.88
CA ARG A 228 -2.06 3.69 10.08
C ARG A 228 -2.77 4.20 11.33
N ASN A 229 -2.72 5.51 11.60
CA ASN A 229 -3.42 6.12 12.74
C ASN A 229 -4.95 6.03 12.66
N TRP A 230 -5.52 5.93 11.45
CA TRP A 230 -6.97 5.83 11.26
C TRP A 230 -7.46 4.40 11.48
N ILE A 231 -6.76 3.41 10.92
CA ILE A 231 -7.16 2.00 11.03
C ILE A 231 -6.79 1.41 12.40
N GLY A 232 -5.62 1.79 12.92
CA GLY A 232 -5.03 1.24 14.15
C GLY A 232 -3.82 0.34 13.84
N ASP A 233 -2.81 0.40 14.71
CA ASP A 233 -1.58 -0.40 14.55
C ASP A 233 -1.83 -1.90 14.68
N ASP A 234 -2.72 -2.27 15.61
CA ASP A 234 -3.03 -3.66 15.97
C ASP A 234 -4.09 -4.30 15.05
N SER A 235 -4.66 -3.53 14.12
CA SER A 235 -5.61 -4.07 13.14
C SER A 235 -4.96 -5.16 12.31
N LEU A 236 -5.68 -6.27 12.08
CA LEU A 236 -5.16 -7.38 11.31
C LEU A 236 -5.25 -7.08 9.82
N MET A 237 -4.26 -7.53 9.05
CA MET A 237 -4.24 -7.38 7.60
C MET A 237 -5.42 -8.08 6.93
N ILE A 238 -5.88 -9.21 7.47
CA ILE A 238 -7.02 -9.98 6.95
C ILE A 238 -8.35 -9.20 7.02
N ASP A 239 -8.45 -8.21 7.92
CA ASP A 239 -9.65 -7.39 8.09
C ASP A 239 -9.72 -6.22 7.09
N ILE A 240 -8.70 -6.04 6.25
CA ILE A 240 -8.71 -5.02 5.20
C ILE A 240 -9.60 -5.51 4.05
N THR A 241 -10.85 -5.06 4.05
CA THR A 241 -11.86 -5.43 3.06
C THR A 241 -12.22 -4.25 2.14
N THR A 242 -13.13 -4.50 1.19
CA THR A 242 -13.80 -3.47 0.38
C THR A 242 -14.42 -2.35 1.25
N GLU A 243 -15.00 -2.69 2.41
CA GLU A 243 -15.62 -1.69 3.29
C GLU A 243 -14.57 -0.84 4.00
N THR A 244 -13.41 -1.42 4.35
CA THR A 244 -12.28 -0.68 4.93
C THR A 244 -11.80 0.42 3.99
N ILE A 245 -11.63 0.11 2.69
CA ILE A 245 -11.23 1.09 1.66
C ILE A 245 -12.25 2.23 1.54
N LYS A 246 -13.55 1.87 1.51
CA LYS A 246 -14.65 2.84 1.42
C LYS A 246 -14.72 3.73 2.65
N ASN A 247 -14.58 3.18 3.85
CA ASN A 247 -14.59 3.93 5.10
C ASN A 247 -13.39 4.88 5.19
N TYR A 248 -12.21 4.45 4.76
CA TYR A 248 -11.04 5.33 4.70
C TYR A 248 -11.24 6.49 3.71
N TYR A 249 -11.84 6.21 2.56
CA TYR A 249 -12.21 7.24 1.59
C TYR A 249 -13.19 8.27 2.20
N MET A 250 -14.24 7.81 2.88
CA MET A 250 -15.20 8.67 3.57
C MET A 250 -14.55 9.50 4.69
N PHE A 251 -13.65 8.90 5.47
CA PHE A 251 -12.84 9.60 6.45
C PHE A 251 -12.01 10.71 5.81
N LEU A 252 -11.30 10.42 4.71
CA LEU A 252 -10.51 11.40 3.98
C LEU A 252 -11.37 12.53 3.39
N LEU A 253 -12.59 12.24 2.92
CA LEU A 253 -13.52 13.26 2.43
C LEU A 253 -13.84 14.31 3.51
N GLN A 254 -13.93 13.92 4.77
CA GLN A 254 -14.20 14.81 5.89
C GLN A 254 -12.98 15.64 6.33
N GLN A 255 -11.77 15.31 5.88
CA GLN A 255 -10.57 16.05 6.28
C GLN A 255 -10.47 17.44 5.59
N PRO A 256 -9.87 18.45 6.23
CA PRO A 256 -9.79 19.81 5.68
C PRO A 256 -8.70 20.00 4.61
N PHE A 257 -7.76 19.07 4.47
CA PHE A 257 -6.63 19.22 3.55
C PHE A 257 -6.97 18.84 2.10
N ASN A 258 -6.27 19.45 1.13
CA ASN A 258 -6.59 19.32 -0.30
C ASN A 258 -5.99 18.07 -1.00
N ASN A 259 -4.97 17.44 -0.42
CA ASN A 259 -4.19 16.35 -1.03
C ASN A 259 -4.70 14.94 -0.66
N LYS A 260 -6.00 14.79 -0.37
CA LYS A 260 -6.66 13.53 0.02
C LYS A 260 -6.36 12.36 -0.92
N GLY A 261 -6.37 12.60 -2.23
CA GLY A 261 -6.03 11.58 -3.23
C GLY A 261 -4.62 11.01 -3.07
N ASN A 262 -3.65 11.81 -2.63
CA ASN A 262 -2.31 11.30 -2.36
C ASN A 262 -2.32 10.34 -1.17
N TYR A 263 -2.91 10.74 -0.04
CA TYR A 263 -3.04 9.86 1.14
C TYR A 263 -3.70 8.52 0.79
N PHE A 264 -4.81 8.58 0.06
CA PHE A 264 -5.51 7.38 -0.41
C PHE A 264 -4.64 6.51 -1.32
N ASN A 265 -3.93 7.10 -2.28
CA ASN A 265 -3.05 6.35 -3.19
C ASN A 265 -1.86 5.69 -2.47
N TYR A 266 -1.33 6.30 -1.40
CA TYR A 266 -0.29 5.68 -0.58
C TYR A 266 -0.83 4.50 0.21
N ALA A 267 -2.03 4.61 0.81
CA ALA A 267 -2.71 3.48 1.47
C ALA A 267 -2.96 2.34 0.47
N LYS A 268 -3.46 2.63 -0.73
CA LYS A 268 -3.65 1.61 -1.78
C LYS A 268 -2.34 0.95 -2.22
N SER A 269 -1.26 1.74 -2.35
CA SER A 269 0.06 1.20 -2.72
C SER A 269 0.60 0.27 -1.65
N PHE A 270 0.38 0.61 -0.37
CA PHE A 270 0.69 -0.24 0.78
C PHE A 270 -0.13 -1.53 0.77
N ILE A 271 -1.44 -1.46 0.59
CA ILE A 271 -2.32 -2.65 0.57
C ILE A 271 -1.94 -3.59 -0.58
N ARG A 272 -1.61 -3.06 -1.77
CA ARG A 272 -1.09 -3.86 -2.89
C ARG A 272 0.28 -4.46 -2.63
N TYR A 273 1.11 -3.79 -1.84
CA TYR A 273 2.38 -4.37 -1.41
C TYR A 273 2.10 -5.59 -0.54
N CYS A 274 1.31 -5.44 0.51
CA CYS A 274 0.96 -6.54 1.41
C CYS A 274 0.29 -7.71 0.71
N TRP A 275 -0.61 -7.46 -0.26
CA TRP A 275 -1.24 -8.53 -1.03
C TRP A 275 -0.26 -9.36 -1.89
N ARG A 276 0.89 -8.79 -2.26
CA ARG A 276 1.92 -9.50 -3.04
C ARG A 276 2.95 -10.23 -2.17
N GLU A 277 2.98 -9.98 -0.87
CA GLU A 277 3.93 -10.62 0.03
C GLU A 277 3.35 -11.92 0.56
N ASP A 278 3.95 -13.07 0.21
CA ASP A 278 3.45 -14.41 0.59
C ASP A 278 3.33 -14.59 2.12
N ALA A 279 4.17 -13.90 2.89
CA ALA A 279 4.11 -13.93 4.35
C ALA A 279 2.93 -13.13 4.94
N CYS A 280 2.23 -12.33 4.14
CA CYS A 280 1.06 -11.55 4.54
C CYS A 280 -0.23 -12.34 4.26
N LYS A 281 -1.10 -12.46 5.26
CA LYS A 281 -2.38 -13.18 5.15
C LYS A 281 -3.50 -12.38 4.46
N LEU A 282 -3.17 -11.34 3.70
CA LEU A 282 -4.15 -10.60 2.89
C LEU A 282 -4.39 -11.38 1.58
N GLU A 283 -5.22 -12.41 1.64
CA GLU A 283 -5.45 -13.32 0.49
C GLU A 283 -6.13 -12.62 -0.70
N ASN A 284 -7.12 -11.77 -0.42
CA ASN A 284 -7.96 -11.14 -1.43
C ASN A 284 -7.76 -9.63 -1.45
N LEU A 285 -7.38 -9.10 -2.62
CA LEU A 285 -7.32 -7.65 -2.81
C LEU A 285 -8.74 -7.05 -2.78
N PRO A 286 -8.98 -5.96 -2.01
CA PRO A 286 -10.29 -5.30 -1.98
C PRO A 286 -10.79 -4.93 -3.39
N LYS A 287 -12.00 -5.37 -3.75
CA LYS A 287 -12.54 -5.26 -5.11
C LYS A 287 -12.68 -3.81 -5.62
N ASN A 288 -12.83 -2.85 -4.70
CA ASN A 288 -12.98 -1.43 -5.00
C ASN A 288 -11.67 -0.64 -4.94
N ILE A 289 -10.51 -1.28 -4.79
CA ILE A 289 -9.23 -0.57 -4.68
C ILE A 289 -8.92 0.31 -5.91
N ASP A 290 -9.43 -0.08 -7.08
CA ASP A 290 -9.32 0.67 -8.35
C ASP A 290 -10.63 1.32 -8.81
N ASP A 291 -11.64 1.37 -7.93
CA ASP A 291 -12.91 2.00 -8.28
C ASP A 291 -12.74 3.51 -8.52
N ARG A 292 -13.11 3.96 -9.72
CA ARG A 292 -13.08 5.37 -10.13
C ARG A 292 -14.04 6.24 -9.31
N ASN A 293 -15.05 5.65 -8.68
CA ASN A 293 -15.96 6.35 -7.78
C ASN A 293 -15.28 6.80 -6.48
N LEU A 294 -14.19 6.14 -6.08
CA LEU A 294 -13.36 6.53 -4.93
C LEU A 294 -12.27 7.54 -5.34
N SER A 295 -12.66 8.52 -6.16
CA SER A 295 -11.77 9.60 -6.63
C SER A 295 -12.12 10.93 -5.97
N PHE A 296 -11.08 11.66 -5.53
CA PHE A 296 -11.26 12.98 -4.93
C PHE A 296 -11.34 14.04 -6.03
N ARG A 297 -12.56 14.49 -6.33
CA ARG A 297 -12.80 15.61 -7.24
C ARG A 297 -12.74 16.92 -6.47
N ALA A 298 -12.05 17.92 -7.00
CA ALA A 298 -12.08 19.25 -6.42
C ALA A 298 -13.45 19.88 -6.68
N THR A 299 -14.21 20.15 -5.61
CA THR A 299 -15.54 20.78 -5.67
C THR A 299 -15.48 22.27 -6.06
N GLN A 300 -14.27 22.86 -6.13
CA GLN A 300 -14.13 24.29 -6.36
C GLN A 300 -14.34 24.68 -7.82
N ASN A 301 -14.99 25.84 -8.00
CA ASN A 301 -15.10 26.53 -9.28
C ASN A 301 -13.70 26.72 -9.86
N LYS A 302 -13.39 25.98 -10.94
CA LYS A 302 -12.07 26.01 -11.61
C LYS A 302 -11.66 27.45 -11.92
N LYS A 303 -12.60 28.29 -12.36
CA LYS A 303 -12.36 29.71 -12.69
C LYS A 303 -11.74 30.48 -11.51
N LYS A 304 -12.38 30.45 -10.33
CA LYS A 304 -11.89 31.12 -9.12
C LYS A 304 -10.49 30.62 -8.72
N LYS A 305 -10.20 29.33 -8.91
CA LYS A 305 -8.87 28.76 -8.62
C LYS A 305 -7.80 29.27 -9.60
N HIS A 306 -8.14 29.47 -10.87
CA HIS A 306 -7.24 30.06 -11.86
C HIS A 306 -6.96 31.54 -11.55
N GLU A 307 -8.00 32.31 -11.20
CA GLU A 307 -7.86 33.71 -10.76
C GLU A 307 -6.94 33.82 -9.54
N ILE A 308 -7.21 33.07 -8.46
CA ILE A 308 -6.36 33.04 -7.25
C ILE A 308 -4.90 32.65 -7.57
N LYS A 309 -4.68 31.79 -8.58
CA LYS A 309 -3.31 31.43 -9.00
C LYS A 309 -2.64 32.54 -9.80
N ARG A 310 -3.40 33.24 -10.64
CA ARG A 310 -2.93 34.38 -11.45
C ARG A 310 -2.53 35.54 -10.54
N ASP A 311 -3.31 35.82 -9.51
CA ASP A 311 -3.02 36.90 -8.54
C ASP A 311 -1.75 36.63 -7.70
N LYS A 312 -1.31 35.37 -7.65
CA LYS A 312 -0.06 34.96 -6.99
C LYS A 312 1.17 35.02 -7.90
N LEU A 313 0.98 35.27 -9.21
CA LEU A 313 2.09 35.50 -10.11
C LEU A 313 2.81 36.80 -9.73
N TRP A 314 4.10 36.83 -10.02
CA TRP A 314 4.93 38.01 -9.85
C TRP A 314 4.70 38.99 -10.99
N THR A 315 4.67 40.28 -10.68
CA THR A 315 4.50 41.38 -11.65
C THR A 315 5.84 42.07 -11.93
N LYS A 316 5.85 42.98 -12.91
CA LYS A 316 7.02 43.81 -13.23
C LYS A 316 7.46 44.65 -12.03
N GLU A 317 6.49 45.18 -11.28
CA GLU A 317 6.72 45.99 -10.09
C GLU A 317 7.39 45.17 -8.97
N ASP A 318 7.02 43.90 -8.83
CA ASP A 318 7.68 43.01 -7.88
C ASP A 318 9.17 42.85 -8.23
N PHE A 319 9.52 42.67 -9.51
CA PHE A 319 10.92 42.57 -9.92
C PHE A 319 11.69 43.88 -9.82
N LYS A 320 11.05 45.02 -10.06
CA LYS A 320 11.65 46.33 -9.79
C LYS A 320 12.02 46.49 -8.31
N LYS A 321 11.16 46.03 -7.40
CA LYS A 321 11.44 46.07 -5.95
C LYS A 321 12.66 45.25 -5.53
N ILE A 322 13.00 44.19 -6.26
CA ILE A 322 14.19 43.36 -5.96
C ILE A 322 15.46 44.21 -6.01
N PHE A 323 15.51 45.17 -6.92
CA PHE A 323 16.65 46.05 -7.20
C PHE A 323 16.40 47.51 -6.77
N ASP A 324 15.43 47.74 -5.87
CA ASP A 324 15.15 49.08 -5.35
C ASP A 324 16.42 49.65 -4.70
N LYS A 325 16.85 50.85 -5.14
CA LYS A 325 18.06 51.50 -4.62
C LYS A 325 17.96 51.84 -3.13
N ASN A 326 16.74 52.12 -2.64
CA ASN A 326 16.52 52.52 -1.26
C ASN A 326 16.52 51.32 -0.31
N LYS A 327 16.08 50.16 -0.79
CA LYS A 327 15.99 48.93 0.01
C LYS A 327 16.21 47.70 -0.87
N PRO A 328 17.42 47.50 -1.40
CA PRO A 328 17.68 46.37 -2.31
C PRO A 328 17.60 45.07 -1.54
N LEU A 329 17.02 44.03 -2.15
CA LEU A 329 17.09 42.68 -1.57
C LEU A 329 18.56 42.27 -1.40
N PRO A 330 18.91 41.42 -0.42
CA PRO A 330 20.27 40.92 -0.33
C PRO A 330 20.67 40.24 -1.64
N GLN A 331 21.83 40.60 -2.18
CA GLN A 331 22.32 40.21 -3.51
C GLN A 331 22.14 38.73 -3.84
N ARG A 332 22.34 37.86 -2.85
CA ARG A 332 22.12 36.43 -2.98
C ARG A 332 20.70 36.06 -3.42
N TYR A 333 19.70 36.67 -2.80
CA TYR A 333 18.31 36.46 -3.18
C TYR A 333 18.02 37.10 -4.52
N GLN A 334 18.62 38.24 -4.85
CA GLN A 334 18.54 38.77 -6.22
C GLN A 334 19.01 37.72 -7.23
N CYS A 335 20.20 37.12 -7.04
CA CYS A 335 20.73 36.05 -7.89
C CYS A 335 19.74 34.86 -8.00
N TYR A 336 19.25 34.35 -6.87
CA TYR A 336 18.33 33.20 -6.87
C TYR A 336 17.03 33.50 -7.61
N LEU A 337 16.40 34.64 -7.33
CA LEU A 337 15.13 35.01 -7.95
C LEU A 337 15.31 35.23 -9.46
N MET A 338 16.44 35.82 -9.87
CA MET A 338 16.80 35.99 -11.28
C MET A 338 16.98 34.66 -12.00
N LEU A 339 17.72 33.71 -11.44
CA LEU A 339 17.86 32.36 -12.02
C LEU A 339 16.51 31.62 -12.10
N MET A 340 15.64 31.81 -11.11
CA MET A 340 14.29 31.21 -11.12
C MET A 340 13.39 31.79 -12.22
N LEU A 341 13.57 33.06 -12.60
CA LEU A 341 12.82 33.70 -13.70
C LEU A 341 13.49 33.51 -15.06
N ASN A 342 14.82 33.55 -15.14
CA ASN A 342 15.59 33.48 -16.37
C ASN A 342 15.63 32.04 -16.91
N CYS A 343 15.77 31.04 -16.02
CA CYS A 343 15.94 29.63 -16.38
C CYS A 343 14.79 28.74 -15.90
N GLY A 344 13.77 29.32 -15.28
CA GLY A 344 12.66 28.57 -14.72
C GLY A 344 13.08 27.66 -13.57
N PHE A 345 14.18 27.92 -12.87
CA PHE A 345 14.66 27.03 -11.81
C PHE A 345 13.71 26.95 -10.61
N THR A 346 13.74 25.80 -9.94
CA THR A 346 13.20 25.61 -8.59
C THR A 346 14.33 25.61 -7.58
N GLN A 347 13.99 25.59 -6.29
CA GLN A 347 15.00 25.59 -5.22
C GLN A 347 15.94 24.38 -5.28
N ILE A 348 15.46 23.22 -5.75
CA ILE A 348 16.31 22.03 -5.93
C ILE A 348 17.25 22.20 -7.12
N ASP A 349 16.82 22.89 -8.18
CA ASP A 349 17.68 23.16 -9.33
C ASP A 349 18.80 24.15 -8.94
N LEU A 350 18.51 25.16 -8.11
CA LEU A 350 19.52 26.06 -7.53
C LEU A 350 20.52 25.33 -6.63
N GLU A 351 20.03 24.44 -5.77
CA GLU A 351 20.87 23.61 -4.88
C GLU A 351 21.85 22.74 -5.67
N HIS A 352 21.40 22.14 -6.77
CA HIS A 352 22.18 21.23 -7.59
C HIS A 352 22.77 21.88 -8.85
N LEU A 353 22.81 23.21 -8.93
CA LEU A 353 23.51 23.89 -10.02
C LEU A 353 25.02 23.73 -9.81
N LYS A 354 25.70 23.10 -10.77
CA LYS A 354 27.14 22.86 -10.72
C LYS A 354 27.92 23.95 -11.43
N ARG A 355 29.21 24.06 -11.13
CA ARG A 355 30.11 25.04 -11.75
C ARG A 355 30.40 24.73 -13.23
N ASP A 356 30.52 23.45 -13.59
CA ASP A 356 30.78 22.97 -14.95
C ASP A 356 29.58 23.14 -15.89
N GLU A 357 28.38 23.30 -15.33
CA GLU A 357 27.15 23.62 -16.10
C GLU A 357 27.08 25.10 -16.52
N ILE A 358 28.01 25.95 -16.05
CA ILE A 358 27.95 27.42 -16.23
C ILE A 358 29.11 27.89 -17.09
N ASP A 359 28.78 28.48 -18.22
CA ASP A 359 29.72 29.20 -19.06
C ASP A 359 29.51 30.71 -18.83
N LEU A 360 30.39 31.31 -18.02
CA LEU A 360 30.33 32.73 -17.71
C LEU A 360 30.76 33.62 -18.89
N ASP A 361 31.54 33.08 -19.82
CA ASP A 361 32.07 33.84 -20.96
C ASP A 361 31.00 33.99 -22.05
N THR A 362 30.26 32.91 -22.34
CA THR A 362 29.12 32.97 -23.27
C THR A 362 27.80 33.34 -22.59
N GLY A 363 27.78 33.44 -21.25
CA GLY A 363 26.61 33.80 -20.48
C GLY A 363 25.51 32.74 -20.54
N ARG A 364 25.88 31.46 -20.41
CA ARG A 364 24.96 30.33 -20.58
C ARG A 364 25.00 29.34 -19.42
N ILE A 365 23.88 28.67 -19.21
CA ILE A 365 23.78 27.49 -18.35
C ILE A 365 23.29 26.33 -19.20
N VAL A 366 24.11 25.29 -19.31
CA VAL A 366 23.76 24.05 -20.04
C VAL A 366 23.61 22.94 -19.03
N ARG A 367 22.38 22.44 -18.85
CA ARG A 367 22.15 21.40 -17.85
C ARG A 367 21.00 20.48 -18.15
N VAL A 368 21.09 19.29 -17.56
CA VAL A 368 19.93 18.43 -17.31
C VAL A 368 19.30 18.86 -16.00
N ARG A 369 17.96 18.89 -15.97
CA ARG A 369 17.22 19.22 -14.75
C ARG A 369 17.33 18.07 -13.74
N THR A 370 17.57 18.37 -12.46
CA THR A 370 17.75 17.35 -11.41
C THR A 370 16.60 16.35 -11.27
N LYS A 371 15.36 16.79 -11.48
CA LYS A 371 14.20 15.88 -11.45
C LYS A 371 14.18 14.91 -12.67
N ALA A 372 14.81 15.31 -13.77
CA ALA A 372 14.81 14.59 -15.01
C ALA A 372 15.98 13.61 -15.14
N GLU A 373 17.06 13.75 -14.37
CA GLU A 373 18.27 12.91 -14.47
C GLU A 373 18.03 11.38 -14.45
N ASN A 374 16.93 10.91 -13.85
CA ASN A 374 16.61 9.48 -13.77
C ASN A 374 15.77 8.95 -14.94
N TYR A 375 15.50 9.76 -15.97
CA TYR A 375 14.84 9.29 -17.20
C TYR A 375 15.90 8.86 -18.22
N ASP A 376 15.56 7.87 -19.05
CA ASP A 376 16.50 7.29 -20.04
C ASP A 376 17.03 8.32 -21.06
N ASN A 377 16.22 9.33 -21.41
CA ASN A 377 16.62 10.44 -22.28
C ASN A 377 16.14 11.78 -21.67
N PRO A 378 16.89 12.35 -20.72
CA PRO A 378 16.47 13.56 -20.03
C PRO A 378 16.91 14.80 -20.83
N PRO A 379 16.03 15.78 -21.04
CA PRO A 379 16.34 16.92 -21.90
C PRO A 379 17.47 17.75 -21.30
N MET A 380 18.52 17.97 -22.08
CA MET A 380 19.56 18.95 -21.78
C MET A 380 19.17 20.32 -22.36
N VAL A 381 19.03 21.31 -21.49
CA VAL A 381 18.58 22.66 -21.88
C VAL A 381 19.72 23.65 -21.77
N ASN A 382 19.89 24.47 -22.80
CA ASN A 382 20.87 25.54 -22.89
C ASN A 382 20.20 26.91 -22.69
N TYR A 383 20.33 27.48 -21.50
CA TYR A 383 19.72 28.75 -21.12
C TYR A 383 20.67 29.92 -21.36
N LYS A 384 20.26 30.87 -22.20
CA LYS A 384 20.93 32.17 -22.28
C LYS A 384 20.55 33.04 -21.07
N LEU A 385 21.56 33.59 -20.40
CA LEU A 385 21.39 34.45 -19.24
C LEU A 385 21.29 35.93 -19.65
N TRP A 386 20.56 36.71 -18.86
CA TRP A 386 20.61 38.17 -18.93
C TRP A 386 21.89 38.69 -18.26
N ASP A 387 22.37 39.86 -18.70
CA ASP A 387 23.61 40.46 -18.18
C ASP A 387 23.59 40.63 -16.66
N THR A 388 22.44 41.09 -16.13
CA THR A 388 22.23 41.23 -14.68
C THR A 388 22.31 39.87 -13.95
N THR A 389 21.77 38.80 -14.57
CA THR A 389 21.83 37.45 -14.00
C THR A 389 23.27 36.94 -13.96
N ILE A 390 24.05 37.18 -15.02
CA ILE A 390 25.47 36.79 -15.11
C ILE A 390 26.29 37.50 -14.02
N GLU A 391 26.11 38.82 -13.87
CA GLU A 391 26.83 39.60 -12.86
C GLU A 391 26.56 39.08 -11.43
N LEU A 392 25.30 38.81 -11.11
CA LEU A 392 24.90 38.27 -9.81
C LEU A 392 25.41 36.85 -9.59
N LEU A 393 25.34 36.00 -10.62
CA LEU A 393 25.80 34.61 -10.57
C LEU A 393 27.31 34.56 -10.34
N LYS A 394 28.09 35.35 -11.08
CA LYS A 394 29.54 35.46 -10.90
C LYS A 394 29.91 35.79 -9.46
N LYS A 395 29.27 36.81 -8.87
CA LYS A 395 29.51 37.22 -7.48
C LYS A 395 29.13 36.15 -6.46
N GLU A 396 28.02 35.43 -6.67
CA GLU A 396 27.65 34.32 -5.77
C GLU A 396 28.55 33.09 -5.95
N MET A 397 29.06 32.81 -7.16
CA MET A 397 30.05 31.75 -7.42
C MET A 397 31.40 32.04 -6.77
N GLU A 398 31.85 33.29 -6.76
CA GLU A 398 33.04 33.74 -6.02
C GLU A 398 32.85 33.59 -4.50
N ARG A 399 31.64 33.87 -4.01
CA ARG A 399 31.30 33.73 -2.58
C ARG A 399 31.16 32.26 -2.17
N CYS A 400 30.71 31.38 -3.06
CA CYS A 400 30.53 29.96 -2.81
C CYS A 400 31.89 29.27 -2.70
N LYS A 401 32.16 28.59 -1.59
CA LYS A 401 33.41 27.84 -1.37
C LYS A 401 33.30 26.34 -1.69
N HIS A 402 32.13 25.87 -2.12
CA HIS A 402 31.98 24.48 -2.58
C HIS A 402 32.69 24.29 -3.92
N THR A 403 33.35 23.13 -4.06
CA THR A 403 34.11 22.77 -5.27
C THR A 403 33.17 22.57 -6.46
N ASP A 404 32.06 21.86 -6.24
CA ASP A 404 31.21 21.40 -7.35
C ASP A 404 30.01 22.32 -7.56
N ASN A 405 29.41 22.82 -6.47
CA ASN A 405 28.20 23.62 -6.50
C ASN A 405 28.51 25.10 -6.79
N ALA A 406 27.72 25.70 -7.69
CA ALA A 406 27.84 27.11 -8.03
C ALA A 406 27.31 28.05 -6.94
N LEU A 407 26.35 27.58 -6.13
CA LEU A 407 25.62 28.41 -5.16
C LEU A 407 25.64 27.80 -3.75
N CYS A 408 25.61 28.66 -2.73
CA CYS A 408 25.46 28.26 -1.33
C CYS A 408 24.58 29.23 -0.55
N ALA A 409 23.94 28.74 0.52
CA ALA A 409 23.19 29.54 1.47
C ALA A 409 24.12 30.29 2.45
N TYR A 410 23.55 30.94 3.47
CA TYR A 410 24.30 31.73 4.45
C TYR A 410 25.35 30.88 5.17
N ARG A 411 26.52 31.47 5.44
CA ARG A 411 27.68 30.78 6.06
C ARG A 411 28.09 29.49 5.34
N GLN A 412 28.08 29.48 4.00
CA GLN A 412 28.47 28.33 3.17
C GLN A 412 27.57 27.08 3.34
N ALA A 413 26.43 27.19 4.03
CA ALA A 413 25.50 26.07 4.12
C ALA A 413 24.93 25.71 2.75
N ARG A 414 24.42 24.48 2.60
CA ARG A 414 23.64 24.06 1.42
C ARG A 414 22.32 24.86 1.37
N ILE A 415 21.80 25.13 0.18
CA ILE A 415 20.46 25.74 -0.01
C ILE A 415 19.40 24.79 0.54
N ILE A 416 19.55 23.50 0.25
CA ILE A 416 18.73 22.42 0.80
C ILE A 416 19.67 21.41 1.46
N ASN A 417 19.57 21.25 2.77
CA ASN A 417 20.32 20.24 3.51
C ASN A 417 19.46 18.98 3.65
N GLU A 418 19.91 17.86 3.08
CA GLU A 418 19.23 16.56 3.15
C GLU A 418 20.18 15.43 3.46
N HIS A 419 20.00 14.79 4.61
CA HIS A 419 20.78 13.61 5.00
C HIS A 419 19.87 12.49 5.48
N ILE A 420 20.36 11.26 5.28
CA ILE A 420 19.73 10.04 5.74
C ILE A 420 20.32 9.71 7.11
N VAL A 421 19.46 9.43 8.08
CA VAL A 421 19.83 8.95 9.42
C VAL A 421 19.15 7.60 9.62
N ILE A 422 19.89 6.62 10.12
CA ILE A 422 19.31 5.33 10.53
C ILE A 422 19.11 5.40 12.04
N GLU A 423 17.86 5.44 12.48
CA GLU A 423 17.50 5.44 13.92
C GLU A 423 16.66 4.19 14.20
N ASN A 424 17.11 3.31 15.10
CA ASN A 424 16.44 2.05 15.45
C ASN A 424 16.09 1.18 14.22
N GLY A 425 17.02 1.05 13.26
CA GLY A 425 16.80 0.30 12.02
C GLY A 425 15.84 0.97 11.02
N LYS A 426 15.33 2.17 11.32
CA LYS A 426 14.45 2.93 10.43
C LYS A 426 15.24 3.99 9.67
N THR A 427 15.03 4.05 8.36
CA THR A 427 15.64 5.08 7.49
C THR A 427 14.88 6.39 7.61
N ILE A 428 15.38 7.35 8.37
CA ILE A 428 14.82 8.68 8.57
C ILE A 428 15.53 9.68 7.67
N ILE A 429 14.78 10.64 7.13
CA ILE A 429 15.33 11.69 6.28
C ILE A 429 15.11 13.01 7.00
N LYS A 430 16.21 13.71 7.26
CA LYS A 430 16.20 15.07 7.79
C LYS A 430 16.43 16.01 6.62
N ARG A 431 15.41 16.80 6.29
CA ARG A 431 15.43 17.82 5.23
C ARG A 431 15.23 19.19 5.82
N ASN A 432 16.12 20.13 5.51
CA ASN A 432 15.98 21.54 5.84
C ASN A 432 16.18 22.39 4.57
N ASP A 433 15.13 23.10 4.16
CA ASP A 433 15.15 24.02 3.02
C ASP A 433 15.43 25.44 3.51
N ASN A 434 16.72 25.80 3.58
CA ASN A 434 17.18 27.06 4.13
C ASN A 434 16.63 28.24 3.32
N LEU A 435 16.53 28.10 2.00
CA LEU A 435 15.99 29.13 1.12
C LEU A 435 14.49 29.35 1.38
N SER A 436 13.68 28.29 1.44
CA SER A 436 12.25 28.45 1.73
C SER A 436 12.00 29.07 3.09
N ARG A 437 12.79 28.68 4.11
CA ARG A 437 12.65 29.18 5.48
C ARG A 437 13.01 30.65 5.56
N ASN A 438 14.20 31.02 5.11
CA ASN A 438 14.67 32.41 5.16
C ASN A 438 13.84 33.32 4.25
N TRP A 439 13.30 32.80 3.14
CA TRP A 439 12.39 33.57 2.29
C TRP A 439 11.11 33.99 3.02
N GLN A 440 10.66 33.26 4.05
CA GLN A 440 9.48 33.69 4.82
C GLN A 440 9.73 35.00 5.56
N ASP A 441 10.92 35.17 6.11
CA ASP A 441 11.29 36.36 6.87
C ASP A 441 11.59 37.51 5.90
N ILE A 442 12.38 37.23 4.86
CA ILE A 442 12.77 38.22 3.84
C ILE A 442 11.55 38.76 3.09
N ARG A 443 10.59 37.90 2.71
CA ARG A 443 9.43 38.38 1.98
C ARG A 443 8.55 39.30 2.83
N ALA A 444 8.47 39.08 4.14
CA ALA A 444 7.75 39.96 5.04
C ALA A 444 8.49 41.30 5.20
N GLU A 445 9.81 41.24 5.44
CA GLU A 445 10.64 42.42 5.66
C GLU A 445 10.71 43.34 4.43
N TYR A 446 10.74 42.78 3.21
CA TYR A 446 10.90 43.53 1.96
C TYR A 446 9.57 43.75 1.22
N GLY A 447 8.42 43.43 1.82
CA GLY A 447 7.10 43.75 1.25
C GLY A 447 6.68 42.88 0.05
N PHE A 448 7.03 41.60 0.11
CA PHE A 448 6.66 40.53 -0.84
C PHE A 448 5.63 39.56 -0.24
N ASP A 449 4.70 40.07 0.58
CA ASP A 449 3.67 39.25 1.22
C ASP A 449 2.85 38.46 0.20
N GLY A 450 2.61 37.18 0.50
CA GLY A 450 1.91 36.26 -0.39
C GLY A 450 2.73 35.77 -1.60
N LYS A 451 3.89 36.36 -1.91
CA LYS A 451 4.75 35.94 -3.03
C LYS A 451 5.62 34.75 -2.62
N LEU A 452 5.29 33.58 -3.16
CA LEU A 452 6.08 32.35 -2.92
C LEU A 452 7.04 32.12 -4.09
N LEU A 453 8.24 31.61 -3.79
CA LEU A 453 9.29 31.32 -4.77
C LEU A 453 8.79 30.49 -5.96
N LYS A 454 7.96 29.46 -5.71
CA LYS A 454 7.40 28.61 -6.77
C LYS A 454 6.57 29.35 -7.82
N TYR A 455 6.10 30.56 -7.53
CA TYR A 455 5.33 31.35 -8.48
C TYR A 455 6.22 32.15 -9.44
N ILE A 456 7.51 32.31 -9.18
CA ILE A 456 8.45 32.96 -10.11
C ILE A 456 8.61 32.11 -11.37
N ARG A 457 8.95 30.82 -11.18
CA ARG A 457 9.01 29.84 -12.27
C ARG A 457 7.71 29.81 -13.07
N LYS A 458 6.56 29.90 -12.39
CA LYS A 458 5.23 29.95 -13.04
C LYS A 458 4.98 31.25 -13.78
N THR A 459 5.46 32.38 -13.27
CA THR A 459 5.39 33.66 -13.96
C THR A 459 6.13 33.54 -15.29
N GLY A 460 7.39 33.12 -15.28
CA GLY A 460 8.16 32.93 -16.52
C GLY A 460 7.50 31.94 -17.49
N SER A 461 7.05 30.78 -16.98
CA SER A 461 6.42 29.77 -17.83
C SER A 461 5.10 30.23 -18.43
N THR A 462 4.25 30.90 -17.63
CA THR A 462 2.97 31.43 -18.11
C THR A 462 3.19 32.52 -19.15
N SER A 463 4.16 33.42 -18.92
CA SER A 463 4.49 34.50 -19.87
C SER A 463 5.00 33.94 -21.21
N ILE A 464 5.91 32.97 -21.19
CA ILE A 464 6.42 32.33 -22.41
C ILE A 464 5.31 31.57 -23.14
N SER A 465 4.47 30.81 -22.41
CA SER A 465 3.35 30.05 -22.98
C SER A 465 2.33 30.95 -23.67
N MET A 466 2.03 32.11 -23.07
CA MET A 466 1.10 33.10 -23.64
C MET A 466 1.63 33.81 -24.88
N GLN A 467 2.94 34.10 -24.94
CA GLN A 467 3.54 34.87 -26.04
C GLN A 467 4.03 33.99 -27.20
N TYR A 468 4.57 32.81 -26.89
CA TYR A 468 5.23 31.95 -27.87
C TYR A 468 4.46 30.64 -28.07
N SER A 469 4.75 29.60 -27.28
CA SER A 469 4.09 28.30 -27.40
C SER A 469 4.26 27.46 -26.14
N GLU A 470 3.38 26.47 -25.96
CA GLU A 470 3.49 25.46 -24.90
C GLU A 470 4.77 24.64 -25.04
N ARG A 471 5.25 24.39 -26.27
CA ARG A 471 6.51 23.67 -26.51
C ARG A 471 7.72 24.43 -25.95
N LEU A 472 7.80 25.75 -26.19
CA LEU A 472 8.86 26.57 -25.61
C LEU A 472 8.73 26.67 -24.08
N GLU A 473 7.51 26.72 -23.54
CA GLU A 473 7.28 26.63 -22.09
C GLU A 473 7.87 25.33 -21.53
N GLN A 474 7.56 24.18 -22.13
CA GLN A 474 8.05 22.87 -21.69
C GLN A 474 9.58 22.80 -21.71
N MET A 475 10.21 23.32 -22.77
CA MET A 475 11.67 23.41 -22.88
C MET A 475 12.28 24.36 -21.85
N TYR A 476 11.73 25.57 -21.68
CA TYR A 476 12.12 26.51 -20.62
C TYR A 476 12.05 25.85 -19.23
N LEU A 477 11.05 25.00 -19.00
CA LEU A 477 10.89 24.26 -17.75
C LEU A 477 11.76 23.00 -17.62
N GLY A 478 12.50 22.60 -18.65
CA GLY A 478 13.23 21.33 -18.67
C GLY A 478 12.32 20.14 -18.35
N GLN A 479 11.12 20.12 -18.94
CA GLN A 479 10.21 18.99 -18.82
C GLN A 479 10.59 17.91 -19.83
N THR A 480 10.52 16.65 -19.42
CA THR A 480 10.76 15.51 -20.30
C THR A 480 9.84 15.54 -21.51
N HIS A 481 10.41 15.22 -22.66
CA HIS A 481 9.72 14.95 -23.92
C HIS A 481 8.46 14.10 -23.71
N VAL A 482 7.30 14.69 -24.01
CA VAL A 482 6.00 14.05 -23.81
C VAL A 482 5.72 13.04 -24.92
N THR A 483 6.18 13.35 -26.14
CA THR A 483 5.93 12.52 -27.33
C THR A 483 7.09 11.60 -27.66
N VAL A 484 6.79 10.47 -28.30
CA VAL A 484 7.80 9.55 -28.85
C VAL A 484 8.71 10.27 -29.85
N SER A 485 8.14 11.20 -30.63
CA SER A 485 8.91 11.99 -31.58
C SER A 485 9.95 12.86 -30.89
N ASP A 486 9.57 13.54 -29.81
CA ASP A 486 10.48 14.39 -29.06
C ASP A 486 11.61 13.57 -28.41
N LYS A 487 11.32 12.32 -27.99
CA LYS A 487 12.31 11.41 -27.40
C LYS A 487 13.35 10.88 -28.39
N HIS A 488 12.99 10.70 -29.66
CA HIS A 488 13.86 10.03 -30.64
C HIS A 488 14.45 10.96 -31.71
N TYR A 489 13.86 12.14 -31.94
CA TYR A 489 14.24 13.00 -33.09
C TYR A 489 14.77 14.38 -32.71
N ASN A 490 14.71 14.82 -31.44
CA ASN A 490 15.38 16.06 -31.03
C ASN A 490 16.87 15.77 -30.73
N ILE A 491 17.72 15.85 -31.76
CA ILE A 491 19.18 15.63 -31.67
C ILE A 491 19.93 16.89 -31.16
N VAL A 492 19.25 18.03 -31.04
CA VAL A 492 19.87 19.35 -30.74
C VAL A 492 19.91 19.64 -29.23
N GLU A 493 20.05 18.61 -28.39
CA GLU A 493 20.09 18.80 -26.94
C GLU A 493 21.41 19.43 -26.48
N GLY A 494 21.34 20.38 -25.54
CA GLY A 494 22.52 21.09 -25.02
C GLY A 494 23.06 22.22 -25.90
N GLU A 495 22.65 22.31 -27.17
CA GLU A 495 23.04 23.40 -28.07
C GLU A 495 22.19 24.66 -27.85
N PRO A 496 22.73 25.87 -28.18
CA PRO A 496 21.94 27.09 -28.20
C PRO A 496 20.67 26.94 -29.04
N HIS A 497 19.52 27.28 -28.45
CA HIS A 497 18.23 27.19 -29.14
C HIS A 497 17.68 28.59 -29.42
N PRO A 498 17.74 29.10 -30.67
CA PRO A 498 17.43 30.50 -30.98
C PRO A 498 16.05 30.97 -30.51
N LEU A 499 15.00 30.14 -30.69
CA LEU A 499 13.65 30.50 -30.21
C LEU A 499 13.53 30.54 -28.68
N LEU A 500 14.31 29.73 -27.96
CA LEU A 500 14.33 29.78 -26.50
C LEU A 500 15.06 31.04 -26.04
N ASP A 501 16.20 31.34 -26.67
CA ASP A 501 16.96 32.56 -26.38
C ASP A 501 16.11 33.81 -26.64
N GLU A 502 15.37 33.84 -27.75
CA GLU A 502 14.44 34.91 -28.07
C GLU A 502 13.34 35.03 -27.02
N ALA A 503 12.71 33.92 -26.62
CA ALA A 503 11.66 33.90 -25.61
C ALA A 503 12.17 34.35 -24.22
N VAL A 504 13.37 33.94 -23.83
CA VAL A 504 14.03 34.35 -22.59
C VAL A 504 14.44 35.82 -22.64
N ALA A 505 14.94 36.31 -23.78
CA ALA A 505 15.26 37.73 -23.96
C ALA A 505 13.99 38.61 -23.93
N TRP A 506 12.91 38.18 -24.57
CA TRP A 506 11.61 38.84 -24.47
C TRP A 506 11.09 38.86 -23.02
N LEU A 507 11.22 37.75 -22.30
CA LEU A 507 10.83 37.68 -20.89
C LEU A 507 11.63 38.70 -20.05
N GLY A 508 12.94 38.80 -20.28
CA GLY A 508 13.81 39.82 -19.65
C GLY A 508 13.26 41.22 -19.86
N LYS A 509 12.97 41.60 -21.12
CA LYS A 509 12.39 42.90 -21.47
C LYS A 509 11.06 43.19 -20.75
N GLN A 510 10.20 42.18 -20.57
CA GLN A 510 8.93 42.37 -19.84
C GLN A 510 9.17 42.78 -18.38
N PHE A 511 10.17 42.19 -17.73
CA PHE A 511 10.50 42.45 -16.32
C PHE A 511 11.58 43.54 -16.13
N GLY A 512 12.22 44.01 -17.19
CA GLY A 512 13.15 45.14 -17.20
C GLY A 512 14.63 44.75 -17.18
N PHE A 513 14.98 43.61 -17.80
CA PHE A 513 16.34 43.05 -17.84
C PHE A 513 16.83 42.82 -19.27
#